data_AF-B5QTA0-F1
#
_entry.id   AF-B5QTA0-F1
#
_cell.length_a   1.000
_cell.length_b   1.000
_cell.length_c   1.000
_cell.angle_alpha   90.00
_cell.angle_beta   90.00
_cell.angle_gamma   90.00
#
_symmetry.space_group_name_H-M   'P 1'
#
loop_
_entity.id
_entity.type
_entity.pdbx_description
1 polymer ?
#
loop_
_entity_poly.entity_id
_entity_poly.type
_entity_poly.pdbx_seq_one_letter_code
_entity_poly.pdbx_strand_id
1 'polypeptide(L)'
;SYTANLAAFLTVERMVSPIESAEDLAKQTEIAYGTLDGGSTKEFFRRSKIAVFEKMWSYMKSAEPSVFVKTTDEGVVRVRKSKGKYAYLLESTMNEYIEQRKPCDTMKVGGNLDSKGYGVATPKGSALRNPVNLAVLKLNEQGLLDKLKNKWWYDKGECGSGGGDSKDKTSALSLSNVAGVFYILIGGLGLAMLVALVEFC
;
A
#
# COMPACT_ATOMS: atom_id res chain seq x y z
N SER A 1 -34.77 -10.43 5.39
CA SER A 1 -33.59 -10.68 4.53
C SER A 1 -32.87 -9.40 4.13
N TYR A 2 -33.53 -8.39 3.55
CA TYR A 2 -32.91 -7.12 3.15
C TYR A 2 -32.26 -6.35 4.32
N THR A 3 -32.98 -6.16 5.43
CA THR A 3 -32.50 -5.44 6.63
C THR A 3 -31.28 -6.09 7.28
N ALA A 4 -31.24 -7.42 7.35
CA ALA A 4 -30.12 -8.16 7.91
C ALA A 4 -28.86 -8.06 7.05
N ASN A 5 -28.99 -8.16 5.72
CA ASN A 5 -27.85 -8.04 4.81
C ASN A 5 -27.33 -6.59 4.75
N LEU A 6 -28.23 -5.61 4.79
CA LEU A 6 -27.88 -4.20 4.87
C LEU A 6 -27.13 -3.88 6.18
N ALA A 7 -27.62 -4.37 7.32
CA ALA A 7 -26.95 -4.20 8.61
C ALA A 7 -25.55 -4.84 8.60
N ALA A 8 -25.41 -6.04 8.04
CA ALA A 8 -24.11 -6.70 7.90
C ALA A 8 -23.14 -5.93 6.98
N PHE A 9 -23.62 -5.36 5.88
CA PHE A 9 -22.79 -4.54 4.98
C PHE A 9 -22.34 -3.23 5.64
N LEU A 10 -23.21 -2.64 6.46
CA LEU A 10 -22.91 -1.38 7.17
C LEU A 10 -22.00 -1.57 8.39
N THR A 11 -21.96 -2.76 9.01
CA THR A 11 -21.10 -3.05 10.15
C THR A 11 -19.73 -3.58 9.75
N VAL A 12 -19.60 -4.16 8.56
CA VAL A 12 -18.33 -4.65 8.04
C VAL A 12 -17.75 -3.64 7.06
N GLU A 13 -17.01 -2.66 7.56
CA GLU A 13 -16.06 -1.91 6.73
C GLU A 13 -14.92 -2.86 6.33
N ARG A 14 -15.09 -3.55 5.20
CA ARG A 14 -13.95 -4.21 4.58
C ARG A 14 -12.99 -3.13 4.12
N MET A 15 -11.75 -3.19 4.58
CA MET A 15 -10.64 -2.50 3.93
C MET A 15 -10.49 -3.09 2.52
N VAL A 16 -11.17 -2.50 1.54
CA VAL A 16 -11.02 -2.90 0.14
C VAL A 16 -9.74 -2.24 -0.38
N SER A 17 -8.69 -3.04 -0.54
CA SER A 17 -7.51 -2.57 -1.25
C SER A 17 -7.83 -2.49 -2.74
N PRO A 18 -7.64 -1.34 -3.41
CA PRO A 18 -7.91 -1.21 -4.84
C PRO A 18 -6.92 -2.00 -5.72
N ILE A 19 -5.82 -2.48 -5.13
CA ILE A 19 -4.78 -3.28 -5.77
C ILE A 19 -4.38 -4.44 -4.86
N GLU A 20 -4.09 -5.60 -5.43
CA GLU A 20 -3.60 -6.76 -4.66
C GLU A 20 -2.19 -7.19 -5.11
N SER A 21 -1.76 -6.74 -6.28
CA SER A 21 -0.52 -7.16 -6.92
C SER A 21 0.13 -6.05 -7.75
N ALA A 22 1.39 -6.25 -8.14
CA ALA A 22 2.07 -5.34 -9.07
C ALA A 22 1.50 -5.42 -10.49
N GLU A 23 0.94 -6.58 -10.85
CA GLU A 23 0.23 -6.80 -12.10
C GLU A 23 -0.99 -5.87 -12.21
N ASP A 24 -1.71 -5.65 -11.11
CA ASP A 24 -2.85 -4.74 -11.08
C ASP A 24 -2.41 -3.31 -11.34
N LEU A 25 -1.32 -2.86 -10.69
CA LEU A 25 -0.70 -1.57 -10.98
C LEU A 25 -0.33 -1.42 -12.46
N ALA A 26 0.19 -2.46 -13.09
CA ALA A 26 0.58 -2.45 -14.50
C ALA A 26 -0.62 -2.44 -15.47
N LYS A 27 -1.83 -2.84 -15.04
CA LYS A 27 -3.04 -2.87 -15.88
C LYS A 27 -3.78 -1.54 -15.93
N GLN A 28 -3.58 -0.67 -14.93
CA GLN A 28 -4.30 0.59 -14.76
C GLN A 28 -3.36 1.80 -14.78
N THR A 29 -3.92 3.01 -14.85
CA THR A 29 -3.17 4.28 -14.86
C THR A 29 -3.70 5.32 -13.87
N GLU A 30 -4.69 4.97 -13.06
CA GLU A 30 -5.32 5.85 -12.07
C GLU A 30 -4.44 6.05 -10.83
N ILE A 31 -3.77 5.00 -10.39
CA ILE A 31 -2.78 4.99 -9.32
C ILE A 31 -1.41 5.04 -9.97
N ALA A 32 -0.75 6.19 -9.85
CA ALA A 32 0.63 6.33 -10.29
C ALA A 32 1.57 5.49 -9.42
N TYR A 33 2.71 5.07 -9.94
CA TYR A 33 3.70 4.34 -9.15
C TYR A 33 5.12 4.67 -9.56
N GLY A 34 6.04 4.62 -8.60
CA GLY A 34 7.43 4.98 -8.82
C GLY A 34 8.38 4.39 -7.78
N THR A 35 9.68 4.59 -8.01
CA THR A 35 10.79 4.12 -7.17
C THR A 35 11.72 5.27 -6.78
N LEU A 36 12.70 4.99 -5.94
CA LEU A 36 13.82 5.90 -5.70
C LEU A 36 14.57 6.23 -7.00
N ASP A 37 14.97 7.48 -7.17
CA ASP A 37 15.75 7.99 -8.29
C ASP A 37 17.23 7.67 -8.07
N GLY A 38 17.69 6.57 -8.69
CA GLY A 38 19.01 6.03 -8.46
C GLY A 38 18.99 5.01 -7.32
N GLY A 39 18.95 3.73 -7.67
CA GLY A 39 18.90 2.63 -6.72
C GLY A 39 18.72 1.27 -7.40
N SER A 40 18.86 0.21 -6.61
CA SER A 40 18.72 -1.18 -7.06
C SER A 40 17.33 -1.47 -7.64
N THR A 41 16.27 -0.87 -7.08
CA THR A 41 14.89 -1.05 -7.55
C THR A 41 14.65 -0.42 -8.91
N LYS A 42 15.15 0.81 -9.14
CA LYS A 42 15.05 1.48 -10.44
C LYS A 42 15.77 0.67 -11.53
N GLU A 43 16.99 0.22 -11.22
CA GLU A 43 17.79 -0.58 -12.16
C GLU A 43 17.19 -1.97 -12.39
N PHE A 44 16.53 -2.56 -11.39
CA PHE A 44 15.77 -3.80 -11.55
C PHE A 44 14.70 -3.67 -12.63
N PHE A 45 13.84 -2.64 -12.56
CA PHE A 45 12.81 -2.43 -13.58
C PHE A 45 13.41 -2.11 -14.95
N ARG A 46 14.49 -1.33 -15.00
CA ARG A 46 15.19 -0.99 -16.25
C ARG A 46 15.77 -2.21 -16.97
N ARG A 47 16.25 -3.22 -16.22
CA ARG A 47 16.91 -4.42 -16.77
C ARG A 47 16.01 -5.64 -16.84
N SER A 48 14.84 -5.59 -16.23
CA SER A 48 13.93 -6.71 -16.20
C SER A 48 13.52 -7.13 -17.61
N LYS A 49 13.39 -8.43 -17.83
CA LYS A 49 12.90 -9.04 -19.09
C LYS A 49 11.49 -9.61 -18.95
N ILE A 50 10.86 -9.41 -17.79
CA ILE A 50 9.50 -9.89 -17.53
C ILE A 50 8.54 -8.85 -18.09
N ALA A 51 7.64 -9.26 -18.98
CA ALA A 51 6.75 -8.36 -19.72
C ALA A 51 5.97 -7.36 -18.82
N VAL A 52 5.50 -7.81 -17.65
CA VAL A 52 4.82 -6.95 -16.67
C VAL A 52 5.73 -5.83 -16.18
N PHE A 53 6.97 -6.15 -15.81
CA PHE A 53 7.93 -5.20 -15.27
C PHE A 53 8.52 -4.28 -16.35
N GLU A 54 8.66 -4.76 -17.60
CA GLU A 54 9.01 -3.92 -18.74
C GLU A 54 7.91 -2.89 -19.04
N LYS A 55 6.63 -3.27 -18.94
CA LYS A 55 5.51 -2.36 -19.07
C LYS A 55 5.51 -1.31 -17.95
N MET A 56 5.71 -1.73 -16.71
CA MET A 56 5.85 -0.82 -15.57
C MET A 56 7.01 0.15 -15.74
N TRP A 57 8.16 -0.33 -16.21
CA TRP A 57 9.32 0.52 -16.52
C TRP A 57 9.02 1.55 -17.61
N SER A 58 8.37 1.12 -18.69
CA SER A 58 7.98 2.00 -19.79
C SER A 58 7.07 3.12 -19.29
N TYR A 59 6.07 2.80 -18.46
CA TYR A 59 5.23 3.78 -17.79
C TYR A 59 6.06 4.73 -16.91
N MET A 60 6.90 4.21 -16.01
CA MET A 60 7.69 5.04 -15.09
C MET A 60 8.66 5.98 -15.83
N LYS A 61 9.20 5.53 -16.98
CA LYS A 61 10.11 6.31 -17.81
C LYS A 61 9.39 7.45 -18.55
N SER A 62 8.15 7.25 -18.99
CA SER A 62 7.37 8.25 -19.74
C SER A 62 6.41 9.07 -18.88
N ALA A 63 6.36 8.84 -17.56
CA ALA A 63 5.41 9.50 -16.68
C ALA A 63 5.78 10.98 -16.46
N GLU A 64 4.81 11.86 -16.73
CA GLU A 64 4.89 13.30 -16.45
C GLU A 64 3.71 13.71 -15.55
N PRO A 65 3.96 14.33 -14.37
CA PRO A 65 5.27 14.64 -13.79
C PRO A 65 6.01 13.37 -13.30
N SER A 66 7.32 13.50 -13.07
CA SER A 66 8.18 12.37 -12.65
C SER A 66 7.58 11.60 -11.46
N VAL A 67 7.51 10.28 -11.62
CA VAL A 67 7.12 9.34 -10.55
C VAL A 67 8.28 8.95 -9.66
N PHE A 68 9.52 9.26 -10.04
CA PHE A 68 10.69 8.99 -9.22
C PHE A 68 10.84 10.02 -8.10
N VAL A 69 11.39 9.59 -6.96
CA VAL A 69 11.66 10.43 -5.78
C VAL A 69 13.13 10.37 -5.40
N LYS A 70 13.70 11.41 -4.79
CA LYS A 70 15.14 11.46 -4.51
C LYS A 70 15.52 10.74 -3.21
N THR A 71 14.59 10.66 -2.26
CA THR A 71 14.79 9.98 -0.98
C THR A 71 13.63 9.05 -0.65
N THR A 72 13.89 8.04 0.19
CA THR A 72 12.84 7.12 0.65
C THR A 72 11.75 7.85 1.42
N ASP A 73 12.11 8.81 2.27
CA ASP A 73 11.15 9.61 3.03
C ASP A 73 10.24 10.45 2.14
N GLU A 74 10.77 11.00 1.04
CA GLU A 74 9.97 11.72 0.04
C GLU A 74 8.93 10.77 -0.59
N GLY A 75 9.33 9.54 -0.92
CA GLY A 75 8.42 8.52 -1.43
C GLY A 75 7.29 8.19 -0.47
N VAL A 76 7.61 7.98 0.81
CA VAL A 76 6.61 7.70 1.86
C VAL A 76 5.66 8.89 2.04
N VAL A 77 6.18 10.11 2.15
CA VAL A 77 5.35 11.33 2.28
C VAL A 77 4.46 11.53 1.05
N ARG A 78 4.96 11.22 -0.15
CA ARG A 78 4.19 11.31 -1.40
C ARG A 78 3.01 10.34 -1.39
N VAL A 79 3.20 9.09 -0.97
CA VAL A 79 2.10 8.11 -0.80
C VAL A 79 1.04 8.66 0.14
N ARG A 80 1.45 9.10 1.34
CA ARG A 80 0.54 9.63 2.38
C ARG A 80 -0.31 10.81 1.89
N LYS A 81 0.29 11.71 1.11
CA LYS A 81 -0.40 12.90 0.58
C LYS A 81 -1.26 12.62 -0.64
N SER A 82 -1.02 11.51 -1.34
CA SER A 82 -1.68 11.21 -2.62
C SER A 82 -3.05 10.54 -2.48
N LYS A 83 -3.54 10.30 -1.24
CA LYS A 83 -4.89 9.75 -0.99
C LYS A 83 -5.21 8.50 -1.82
N GLY A 84 -4.26 7.55 -1.89
CA GLY A 84 -4.41 6.31 -2.65
C GLY A 84 -4.18 6.42 -4.16
N LYS A 85 -3.74 7.58 -4.69
CA LYS A 85 -3.41 7.78 -6.12
C LYS A 85 -1.92 7.63 -6.45
N TYR A 86 -1.10 7.25 -5.49
CA TYR A 86 0.32 6.96 -5.71
C TYR A 86 0.78 5.77 -4.87
N ALA A 87 1.46 4.81 -5.50
CA ALA A 87 2.10 3.68 -4.87
C ALA A 87 3.63 3.81 -4.96
N TYR A 88 4.33 3.51 -3.87
CA TYR A 88 5.79 3.59 -3.82
C TYR A 88 6.39 2.20 -3.75
N LEU A 89 7.30 1.90 -4.68
CA LEU A 89 7.97 0.61 -4.80
C LEU A 89 9.33 0.70 -4.10
N LEU A 90 9.46 -0.02 -2.98
CA LEU A 90 10.67 -0.09 -2.17
C LEU A 90 10.93 -1.53 -1.68
N GLU A 91 12.09 -1.74 -1.05
CA GLU A 91 12.48 -3.04 -0.49
C GLU A 91 11.53 -3.45 0.65
N SER A 92 11.23 -4.76 0.74
CA SER A 92 10.22 -5.28 1.68
C SER A 92 10.56 -5.01 3.15
N THR A 93 11.85 -5.03 3.49
CA THR A 93 12.37 -4.73 4.83
C THR A 93 11.99 -3.32 5.28
N MET A 94 12.16 -2.34 4.41
CA MET A 94 11.82 -0.95 4.68
C MET A 94 10.30 -0.74 4.62
N ASN A 95 9.57 -1.48 3.79
CA ASN A 95 8.11 -1.45 3.77
C ASN A 95 7.52 -1.93 5.11
N GLU A 96 7.93 -3.12 5.56
CA GLU A 96 7.56 -3.70 6.86
C GLU A 96 7.94 -2.75 8.03
N TYR A 97 9.05 -2.03 7.91
CA TYR A 97 9.47 -1.06 8.92
C TYR A 97 8.54 0.15 8.99
N ILE A 98 8.22 0.76 7.84
CA ILE A 98 7.40 1.97 7.76
C ILE A 98 5.95 1.70 8.15
N GLU A 99 5.42 0.51 7.81
CA GLU A 99 4.11 0.04 8.25
C GLU A 99 3.95 0.03 9.77
N GLN A 100 5.04 -0.22 10.50
CA GLN A 100 5.06 -0.22 11.97
C GLN A 100 5.30 1.17 12.58
N ARG A 101 5.29 2.25 11.79
CA ARG A 101 5.51 3.63 12.25
C ARG A 101 4.25 4.46 12.21
N LYS A 102 4.11 5.38 13.16
CA LYS A 102 2.99 6.33 13.15
C LYS A 102 3.00 7.18 11.86
N PRO A 103 1.81 7.55 11.35
CA PRO A 103 0.48 7.30 11.91
C PRO A 103 -0.17 5.97 11.45
N CYS A 104 0.60 4.94 11.10
CA CYS A 104 0.10 3.61 10.70
C CYS A 104 -0.79 3.65 9.45
N ASP A 105 -0.44 4.54 8.51
CA ASP A 105 -1.20 4.90 7.32
C ASP A 105 -0.62 4.32 6.02
N THR A 106 0.31 3.37 6.16
CA THR A 106 0.95 2.65 5.06
C THR A 106 0.74 1.16 5.26
N MET A 107 0.61 0.41 4.17
CA MET A 107 0.46 -1.03 4.20
C MET A 107 1.27 -1.68 3.07
N LYS A 108 1.78 -2.88 3.32
CA LYS A 108 2.33 -3.74 2.27
C LYS A 108 1.18 -4.41 1.51
N VAL A 109 1.25 -4.34 0.17
CA VAL A 109 0.31 -5.02 -0.73
C VAL A 109 1.07 -6.02 -1.57
N GLY A 110 0.52 -7.23 -1.72
CA GLY A 110 1.08 -8.28 -2.55
C GLY A 110 2.37 -8.91 -2.01
N GLY A 111 2.92 -9.81 -2.82
CA GLY A 111 4.20 -10.49 -2.56
C GLY A 111 5.42 -9.64 -2.95
N ASN A 112 6.61 -10.14 -2.61
CA ASN A 112 7.86 -9.53 -3.08
C ASN A 112 8.03 -9.78 -4.59
N LEU A 113 8.53 -8.79 -5.32
CA LEU A 113 8.74 -8.86 -6.78
C LEU A 113 9.99 -9.64 -7.17
N ASP A 114 10.94 -9.72 -6.25
CA ASP A 114 12.18 -10.47 -6.37
C ASP A 114 12.60 -11.05 -5.02
N SER A 115 13.67 -11.86 -5.04
CA SER A 115 14.31 -12.39 -3.84
C SER A 115 15.70 -11.78 -3.72
N LYS A 116 15.84 -10.82 -2.81
CA LYS A 116 17.08 -10.11 -2.49
C LYS A 116 17.39 -10.23 -1.01
N GLY A 117 18.68 -10.12 -0.66
CA GLY A 117 19.15 -10.12 0.71
C GLY A 117 20.30 -9.15 0.92
N TYR A 118 20.41 -8.61 2.13
CA TYR A 118 21.56 -7.81 2.54
C TYR A 118 22.74 -8.71 2.93
N GLY A 119 23.95 -8.23 2.68
CA GLY A 119 25.18 -8.89 3.07
C GLY A 119 26.21 -7.90 3.58
N VAL A 120 27.14 -8.39 4.40
CA VAL A 120 28.26 -7.58 4.89
C VAL A 120 29.35 -7.55 3.82
N ALA A 121 29.61 -6.37 3.25
CA ALA A 121 30.63 -6.19 2.24
C ALA A 121 32.02 -5.99 2.88
N THR A 122 33.04 -6.62 2.30
CA THR A 122 34.46 -6.38 2.62
C THR A 122 35.23 -6.11 1.34
N PRO A 123 36.34 -5.33 1.38
CA PRO A 123 37.19 -5.14 0.20
C PRO A 123 37.64 -6.48 -0.40
N LYS A 124 37.74 -6.54 -1.72
CA LYS A 124 38.16 -7.76 -2.42
C LYS A 124 39.55 -8.18 -1.94
N GLY A 125 39.68 -9.42 -1.47
CA GLY A 125 40.94 -9.95 -0.91
C GLY A 125 41.16 -9.67 0.58
N SER A 126 40.21 -9.04 1.28
CA SER A 126 40.32 -8.79 2.72
C SER A 126 40.37 -10.10 3.52
N ALA A 127 41.30 -10.18 4.47
CA ALA A 127 41.38 -11.28 5.44
C ALA A 127 40.15 -11.38 6.36
N LEU A 128 39.34 -10.30 6.46
CA LEU A 128 38.11 -10.28 7.27
C LEU A 128 36.96 -11.06 6.64
N ARG A 129 37.03 -11.37 5.33
CA ARG A 129 35.93 -12.03 4.61
C ARG A 129 35.50 -13.34 5.29
N ASN A 130 36.44 -14.25 5.54
CA ASN A 130 36.11 -15.57 6.07
C ASN A 130 35.64 -15.51 7.54
N PRO A 131 36.34 -14.81 8.46
CA PRO A 131 35.86 -14.64 9.83
C PRO A 131 34.47 -14.00 9.93
N VAL A 132 34.20 -12.94 9.15
CA VAL A 132 32.89 -12.28 9.15
C VAL A 132 31.80 -13.21 8.61
N ASN A 133 32.08 -13.92 7.52
CA ASN A 133 31.11 -14.86 6.95
C ASN A 133 30.73 -15.98 7.94
N LEU A 134 31.72 -16.56 8.63
CA LEU A 134 31.47 -17.57 9.67
C LEU A 134 30.70 -16.99 10.87
N ALA A 135 30.99 -15.74 11.26
CA ALA A 135 30.26 -15.08 12.33
C ALA A 135 28.78 -14.89 11.97
N VAL A 136 28.48 -14.43 10.75
CA VAL A 136 27.10 -14.26 10.27
C VAL A 136 26.34 -15.58 10.28
N LEU A 137 26.96 -16.68 9.80
CA LEU A 137 26.36 -18.01 9.86
C LEU A 137 26.02 -18.44 11.29
N LYS A 138 26.97 -18.25 12.22
CA LYS A 138 26.76 -18.57 13.63
C LYS A 138 25.59 -17.78 14.25
N LEU A 139 25.48 -16.48 13.94
CA LEU A 139 24.38 -15.64 14.43
C LEU A 139 23.03 -16.07 13.83
N ASN A 140 23.03 -16.55 12.59
CA ASN A 140 21.84 -17.05 11.92
C ASN A 140 21.38 -18.40 12.52
N GLU A 141 22.28 -19.37 12.66
CA GLU A 141 21.98 -20.69 13.26
C GLU A 141 21.48 -20.58 14.71
N GLN A 142 21.96 -19.59 15.45
CA GLN A 142 21.52 -19.31 16.82
C GLN A 142 20.17 -18.56 16.89
N GLY A 143 19.58 -18.17 15.75
CA GLY A 143 18.35 -17.37 15.70
C GLY A 143 18.51 -15.94 16.24
N LEU A 144 19.75 -15.45 16.42
CA LEU A 144 19.99 -14.12 16.95
C LEU A 144 19.57 -13.04 15.95
N LEU A 145 19.75 -13.29 14.65
CA LEU A 145 19.33 -12.36 13.59
C LEU A 145 17.80 -12.18 13.60
N ASP A 146 17.03 -13.26 13.77
CA ASP A 146 15.57 -13.19 13.87
C ASP A 146 15.13 -12.45 15.12
N LYS A 147 15.77 -12.73 16.26
CA LYS A 147 15.53 -12.00 17.52
C LYS A 147 15.81 -10.50 17.36
N LEU A 148 16.87 -10.13 16.64
CA LEU A 148 17.18 -8.74 16.34
C LEU A 148 16.15 -8.12 15.39
N LYS A 149 15.73 -8.83 14.34
CA LYS A 149 14.68 -8.37 13.43
C LYS A 149 13.41 -8.04 14.23
N ASN A 150 12.93 -8.99 15.05
CA ASN A 150 11.72 -8.80 15.84
C ASN A 150 11.84 -7.60 16.80
N LYS A 151 12.98 -7.48 17.48
CA LYS A 151 13.25 -6.37 18.39
C LYS A 151 13.18 -5.01 17.72
N TRP A 152 13.69 -4.87 16.51
CA TRP A 152 13.81 -3.56 15.84
C TRP A 152 12.64 -3.22 14.91
N TRP A 153 11.88 -4.21 14.45
CA TRP A 153 10.70 -4.01 13.60
C TRP A 153 9.38 -4.05 14.37
N TYR A 154 9.18 -5.04 15.23
CA TYR A 154 7.87 -5.33 15.82
C TYR A 154 7.80 -4.94 17.30
N ASP A 155 8.78 -5.33 18.13
CA ASP A 155 8.77 -5.00 19.57
C ASP A 155 8.88 -3.49 19.82
N LYS A 156 9.55 -2.78 18.90
CA LYS A 156 9.68 -1.32 18.85
C LYS A 156 8.74 -0.67 17.82
N GLY A 157 7.78 -1.44 17.30
CA GLY A 157 6.72 -0.93 16.45
C GLY A 157 5.85 0.04 17.24
N GLU A 158 5.48 1.13 16.60
CA GLU A 158 4.59 2.15 17.18
C GLU A 158 3.12 1.89 16.83
N CYS A 159 2.89 1.03 15.85
CA CYS A 159 1.61 0.52 15.44
C CYS A 159 1.39 -0.82 16.14
N GLY A 160 0.24 -0.99 16.81
CA GLY A 160 -0.10 -2.27 17.44
C GLY A 160 -0.14 -3.42 16.43
N SER A 161 -0.24 -4.66 16.91
CA SER A 161 -0.48 -5.82 16.03
C SER A 161 -1.79 -5.63 15.25
N GLY A 162 -1.68 -5.15 14.02
CA GLY A 162 -2.80 -4.71 13.19
C GLY A 162 -2.93 -3.19 13.23
N GLY A 163 -2.59 -2.54 12.12
CA GLY A 163 -2.87 -1.11 11.92
C GLY A 163 -4.34 -0.83 12.17
N GLY A 164 -4.60 0.00 13.18
CA GLY A 164 -5.94 0.38 13.60
C GLY A 164 -6.04 0.35 15.11
N ASP A 165 -6.51 1.46 15.69
CA ASP A 165 -7.07 1.48 17.04
C ASP A 165 -7.97 0.25 17.20
N SER A 166 -7.53 -0.77 17.94
CA SER A 166 -8.39 -1.80 18.52
C SER A 166 -9.19 -1.21 19.68
N LYS A 167 -9.85 -0.09 19.41
CA LYS A 167 -10.86 0.55 20.23
C LYS A 167 -12.02 0.82 19.31
N ASP A 168 -13.07 0.05 19.50
CA ASP A 168 -14.44 0.25 19.03
C ASP A 168 -14.73 1.70 18.60
N LYS A 169 -14.43 2.03 17.34
CA LYS A 169 -15.08 3.14 16.67
C LYS A 169 -16.23 2.47 15.96
N THR A 170 -17.38 2.44 16.60
CA THR A 170 -18.65 2.19 15.94
C THR A 170 -18.72 3.10 14.72
N SER A 171 -18.61 2.53 13.51
CA SER A 171 -18.73 3.27 12.26
C SER A 171 -20.07 4.01 12.28
N ALA A 172 -20.01 5.33 12.45
CA ALA A 172 -21.21 6.15 12.42
C ALA A 172 -21.71 6.20 10.97
N LEU A 173 -23.00 5.89 10.77
CA LEU A 173 -23.64 6.06 9.47
C LEU A 173 -23.59 7.55 9.08
N SER A 174 -22.83 7.85 8.03
CA SER A 174 -22.80 9.20 7.45
C SER A 174 -24.04 9.44 6.59
N LEU A 175 -24.49 10.69 6.49
CA LEU A 175 -25.58 11.12 5.61
C LEU A 175 -25.35 10.69 4.16
N SER A 176 -24.08 10.63 3.73
CA SER A 176 -23.69 10.14 2.39
C SER A 176 -24.19 8.72 2.11
N ASN A 177 -24.31 7.86 3.13
CA ASN A 177 -24.76 6.48 2.97
C ASN A 177 -26.29 6.40 2.74
N VAL A 178 -27.05 7.43 3.12
CA VAL A 178 -28.53 7.48 3.04
C VAL A 178 -29.03 8.53 2.05
N ALA A 179 -28.15 9.38 1.51
CA ALA A 179 -28.47 10.46 0.57
C ALA A 179 -29.29 9.99 -0.65
N GLY A 180 -29.04 8.77 -1.14
CA GLY A 180 -29.81 8.17 -2.24
C GLY A 180 -31.32 8.11 -1.97
N VAL A 181 -31.73 7.84 -0.73
CA VAL A 181 -33.15 7.78 -0.33
C VAL A 181 -33.80 9.16 -0.45
N PHE A 182 -33.09 10.22 -0.06
CA PHE A 182 -33.57 11.60 -0.16
C PHE A 182 -33.72 12.07 -1.61
N TYR A 183 -32.79 11.69 -2.50
CA TYR A 183 -32.91 12.03 -3.93
C TYR A 183 -34.13 11.38 -4.59
N ILE A 184 -34.39 10.10 -4.26
CA ILE A 184 -35.57 9.39 -4.78
C ILE A 184 -36.86 10.03 -4.27
N LEU A 185 -36.91 10.43 -2.99
CA LEU A 185 -38.07 11.10 -2.40
C LEU A 185 -38.39 12.43 -3.11
N ILE A 186 -37.37 13.28 -3.32
CA ILE A 186 -37.52 14.57 -3.99
C ILE A 186 -37.93 14.38 -5.46
N GLY A 187 -37.30 13.43 -6.15
CA GLY A 187 -37.67 13.09 -7.53
C GLY A 187 -39.11 12.57 -7.64
N GLY A 188 -39.54 11.74 -6.69
CA GLY A 188 -40.90 11.21 -6.62
C GLY A 188 -41.94 12.30 -6.37
N LEU A 189 -41.67 13.24 -5.47
CA LEU A 189 -42.52 14.42 -5.23
C LEU A 189 -42.64 15.30 -6.48
N GLY A 190 -41.53 15.54 -7.19
CA GLY A 190 -41.54 16.30 -8.44
C GLY A 190 -42.35 15.62 -9.54
N LEU A 191 -42.17 14.30 -9.70
CA LEU A 191 -42.94 13.52 -10.68
C LEU A 191 -44.44 13.50 -10.34
N ALA A 192 -44.79 13.34 -9.07
CA ALA A 192 -46.17 13.37 -8.61
C ALA A 192 -46.85 14.72 -8.88
N MET A 193 -46.15 15.84 -8.64
CA MET A 193 -46.65 17.17 -9.01
C MET A 193 -46.84 17.30 -10.52
N LEU A 194 -45.92 16.79 -11.33
CA LEU A 194 -46.00 16.87 -12.79
C LEU A 194 -47.20 16.07 -13.32
N VAL A 195 -47.40 14.85 -12.83
CA VAL A 195 -48.59 14.03 -13.16
C VAL A 195 -49.87 14.74 -12.75
N ALA A 196 -49.91 15.34 -11.56
CA ALA A 196 -51.06 16.11 -11.11
C ALA A 196 -51.37 17.29 -12.04
N LEU A 197 -50.35 18.02 -12.52
CA LEU A 197 -50.55 19.13 -13.47
C LEU A 197 -51.06 18.65 -14.84
N VAL A 198 -50.62 17.49 -15.32
CA VAL A 198 -51.07 16.91 -16.59
C VAL A 198 -52.51 16.41 -16.48
N GLU A 199 -52.89 15.77 -15.37
CA GLU A 199 -54.26 15.29 -15.13
C GLU A 199 -55.27 16.44 -14.90
N PHE A 200 -54.81 17.60 -14.44
CA PHE A 200 -55.65 18.78 -14.25
C PHE A 200 -55.80 19.65 -15.51
N CYS A 201 -55.02 19.40 -16.58
CA CYS A 201 -55.14 20.04 -17.89
C CYS A 201 -56.09 19.24 -18.80
#